data_AF-A0A4Q3UAK1-F1
#
_entry.id   AF-A0A4Q3UAK1-F1
#
_cell.length_a   1.000
_cell.length_b   1.000
_cell.length_c   1.000
_cell.angle_alpha   90.00
_cell.angle_beta   90.00
_cell.angle_gamma   90.00
#
_symmetry.space_group_name_H-M   'P 1'
#
loop_
_entity.id
_entity.type
_entity.pdbx_description
1 polymer ?
#
loop_
_entity_poly.entity_id
_entity_poly.type
_entity_poly.pdbx_seq_one_letter_code
_entity_poly.pdbx_strand_id
1 'polypeptide(L)'
;MAACEAIISEGEGAAAEAPNSHFSRFAAIREEYRALLASNPDFRPAHPAAVNPVLRRPPGIAGRVWIEDAQASAVVDVANATYQTMLRLLAYSYAVPSPAAEKNLAVDLAISMMKAMTLLAESAARRPAGPSNPNCNAGVSFTALRDSAPLPRNASSRRFFAERVDELARYAGKLDQADARIARATALLQQLATRAADFTGMSDTARTQIIGSLCEQLRLLRAVPALRY
;
A
#
# COMPACT_ATOMS: atom_id res chain seq x y z
N MET A 1 -24.50 4.84 -9.17
CA MET A 1 -24.73 6.18 -8.58
C MET A 1 -24.32 6.22 -7.11
N ALA A 2 -24.73 5.26 -6.26
CA ALA A 2 -24.35 5.18 -4.84
C ALA A 2 -22.85 5.38 -4.51
N ALA A 3 -21.93 4.82 -5.31
CA ALA A 3 -20.49 5.03 -5.09
C ALA A 3 -20.05 6.49 -5.35
N CYS A 4 -20.61 7.14 -6.38
CA CYS A 4 -20.34 8.56 -6.65
C CYS A 4 -20.95 9.44 -5.56
N GLU A 5 -22.16 9.11 -5.10
CA GLU A 5 -22.82 9.80 -3.99
C GLU A 5 -21.99 9.70 -2.71
N ALA A 6 -21.44 8.52 -2.39
CA ALA A 6 -20.55 8.33 -1.24
C ALA A 6 -19.28 9.18 -1.34
N ILE A 7 -18.61 9.19 -2.50
CA ILE A 7 -17.42 10.04 -2.74
C ILE A 7 -17.76 11.52 -2.54
N ILE A 8 -18.91 11.95 -3.05
CA ILE A 8 -19.39 13.33 -2.92
C ILE A 8 -19.69 13.68 -1.45
N SER A 9 -20.39 12.79 -0.73
CA SER A 9 -20.81 13.03 0.65
C SER A 9 -19.66 12.98 1.66
N GLU A 10 -18.69 12.09 1.45
CA GLU A 10 -17.47 12.02 2.27
C GLU A 10 -16.50 13.16 1.96
N GLY A 11 -16.50 13.63 0.71
CA GLY A 11 -15.71 14.76 0.22
C GLY A 11 -16.26 16.12 0.66
N GLU A 12 -16.31 17.08 -0.27
CA GLU A 12 -16.74 18.47 0.00
C GLU A 12 -18.13 18.79 -0.60
N GLY A 13 -18.75 17.83 -1.30
CA GLY A 13 -19.76 18.10 -2.33
C GLY A 13 -21.22 17.85 -1.95
N ALA A 14 -21.54 17.68 -0.67
CA ALA A 14 -22.94 17.65 -0.25
C ALA A 14 -23.56 19.06 -0.36
N ALA A 15 -24.80 19.16 -0.84
CA ALA A 15 -25.51 20.45 -0.99
C ALA A 15 -25.75 21.20 0.35
N ALA A 16 -25.50 20.52 1.47
CA ALA A 16 -25.54 21.07 2.82
C ALA A 16 -24.29 20.65 3.58
N GLU A 17 -23.88 21.48 4.55
CA GLU A 17 -22.76 21.18 5.43
C GLU A 17 -22.96 19.84 6.14
N ALA A 18 -22.01 18.92 5.96
CA ALA A 18 -22.01 17.62 6.59
C ALA A 18 -20.92 17.60 7.67
N PRO A 19 -21.28 17.51 8.97
CA PRO A 19 -20.31 17.57 10.07
C PRO A 19 -19.18 16.54 10.00
N ASN A 20 -19.42 15.41 9.34
CA ASN A 20 -18.47 14.31 9.20
C ASN A 20 -17.71 14.31 7.85
N SER A 21 -17.91 15.32 7.02
CA SER A 21 -17.19 15.48 5.74
C SER A 21 -15.68 15.69 5.96
N HIS A 22 -14.87 15.37 4.95
CA HIS A 22 -13.45 15.66 4.97
C HIS A 22 -13.18 17.17 5.17
N PHE A 23 -13.95 18.03 4.49
CA PHE A 23 -13.82 19.48 4.63
C PHE A 23 -14.04 19.95 6.07
N SER A 24 -15.18 19.59 6.69
CA SER A 24 -15.51 20.01 8.06
C SER A 24 -14.46 19.51 9.06
N ARG A 25 -13.95 18.28 8.88
CA ARG A 25 -12.88 17.73 9.72
C ARG A 25 -11.57 18.53 9.59
N PHE A 26 -11.14 18.86 8.37
CA PHE A 26 -9.91 19.63 8.17
C PHE A 26 -10.06 21.10 8.62
N ALA A 27 -11.26 21.68 8.45
CA ALA A 27 -11.58 23.00 8.97
C ALA A 27 -11.49 23.04 10.50
N ALA A 28 -12.04 22.02 11.19
CA ALA A 28 -11.93 21.89 12.64
C ALA A 28 -10.46 21.76 13.10
N ILE A 29 -9.68 20.88 12.46
CA ILE A 29 -8.24 20.72 12.75
C ILE A 29 -7.49 22.04 12.57
N ARG A 30 -7.84 22.84 11.56
CA ARG A 30 -7.22 24.15 11.33
C ARG A 30 -7.52 25.13 12.46
N GLU A 31 -8.76 25.18 12.94
CA GLU A 31 -9.11 26.08 14.06
C GLU A 31 -8.46 25.62 15.37
N GLU A 32 -8.43 24.31 15.65
CA GLU A 32 -7.67 23.73 16.78
C GLU A 32 -6.18 24.10 16.71
N TYR A 33 -5.57 23.97 15.53
CA TYR A 33 -4.17 24.34 15.30
C TYR A 33 -3.91 25.83 15.55
N ARG A 34 -4.82 26.72 15.10
CA ARG A 34 -4.71 28.16 15.35
C ARG A 34 -4.83 28.48 16.84
N ALA A 35 -5.74 27.84 17.56
CA ALA A 35 -5.89 28.01 19.00
C ALA A 35 -4.63 27.53 19.77
N LEU A 36 -4.03 26.41 19.36
CA LEU A 36 -2.78 25.92 19.92
C LEU A 36 -1.62 26.88 19.67
N LEU A 37 -1.50 27.44 18.46
CA LEU A 37 -0.46 28.44 18.15
C LEU A 37 -0.65 29.76 18.90
N ALA A 38 -1.89 30.20 19.07
CA ALA A 38 -2.19 31.41 19.82
C ALA A 38 -1.80 31.29 21.30
N SER A 39 -1.95 30.09 21.89
CA SER A 39 -1.54 29.80 23.26
C SER A 39 -0.05 29.44 23.42
N ASN A 40 0.56 28.85 22.38
CA ASN A 40 1.96 28.46 22.34
C ASN A 40 2.57 28.70 20.94
N PRO A 41 3.23 29.86 20.71
CA PRO A 41 3.86 30.18 19.42
C PRO A 41 4.97 29.20 18.99
N ASP A 42 5.57 28.50 19.96
CA ASP A 42 6.63 27.52 19.71
C ASP A 42 6.09 26.11 19.44
N PHE A 43 4.76 25.93 19.38
CA PHE A 43 4.16 24.64 19.04
C PHE A 43 4.63 24.14 17.66
N ARG A 44 5.07 22.88 17.61
CA ARG A 44 5.50 22.18 16.39
C ARG A 44 4.70 20.86 16.29
N PRO A 45 3.64 20.80 15.47
CA PRO A 45 2.74 19.64 15.41
C PRO A 45 3.30 18.43 14.65
N ALA A 46 4.55 18.50 14.19
CA ALA A 46 5.17 17.47 13.37
C ALA A 46 6.65 17.30 13.74
N HIS A 47 7.17 16.09 13.51
CA HIS A 47 8.61 15.86 13.55
C HIS A 47 9.32 16.71 12.49
N PRO A 48 10.57 17.14 12.71
CA PRO A 48 11.35 17.90 11.73
C PRO A 48 11.88 16.97 10.61
N ALA A 49 11.01 16.21 9.97
CA ALA A 49 11.36 15.27 8.92
C ALA A 49 11.87 16.01 7.67
N ALA A 50 12.84 15.41 6.99
CA ALA A 50 13.48 16.02 5.84
C ALA A 50 12.50 16.26 4.69
N VAL A 51 12.68 17.39 4.02
CA VAL A 51 12.06 17.68 2.73
C VAL A 51 12.94 17.10 1.63
N ASN A 52 12.34 16.33 0.72
CA ASN A 52 13.04 15.61 -0.36
C ASN A 52 14.23 14.75 0.12
N PRO A 53 14.02 13.80 1.05
CA PRO A 53 15.08 12.92 1.50
C PRO A 53 15.54 11.99 0.36
N VAL A 54 16.84 11.69 0.33
CA VAL A 54 17.45 10.74 -0.59
C VAL A 54 18.32 9.73 0.15
N LEU A 55 18.24 8.46 -0.25
CA LEU A 55 19.03 7.37 0.33
C LEU A 55 20.45 7.30 -0.21
N ARG A 56 20.66 7.77 -1.44
CA ARG A 56 21.97 7.82 -2.09
C ARG A 56 22.46 9.25 -2.14
N ARG A 57 23.75 9.44 -1.83
CA ARG A 57 24.40 10.74 -1.91
C ARG A 57 24.26 11.28 -3.35
N PRO A 58 23.60 12.42 -3.55
CA PRO A 58 23.44 12.98 -4.88
C PRO A 58 24.74 13.66 -5.35
N PRO A 59 24.99 13.76 -6.67
CA PRO A 59 26.14 14.50 -7.20
C PRO A 59 26.08 16.02 -6.91
N GLY A 60 24.95 16.53 -6.41
CA GLY A 60 24.79 17.85 -5.81
C GLY A 60 23.64 17.84 -4.80
N ILE A 61 23.74 18.62 -3.71
CA ILE A 61 22.81 18.56 -2.56
C ILE A 61 21.66 19.57 -2.63
N ALA A 62 21.62 20.43 -3.65
CA ALA A 62 20.63 21.51 -3.72
C ALA A 62 19.19 20.98 -3.64
N GLY A 63 18.45 21.43 -2.62
CA GLY A 63 17.04 21.08 -2.41
C GLY A 63 16.77 19.64 -1.99
N ARG A 64 17.78 18.88 -1.56
CA ARG A 64 17.66 17.47 -1.12
C ARG A 64 18.39 17.26 0.20
N VAL A 65 17.87 16.37 1.03
CA VAL A 65 18.55 15.94 2.26
C VAL A 65 19.04 14.51 2.05
N TRP A 66 20.35 14.31 2.11
CA TRP A 66 20.90 12.95 2.11
C TRP A 66 20.72 12.35 3.51
N ILE A 67 20.07 11.18 3.58
CA ILE A 67 20.01 10.39 4.81
C ILE A 67 21.35 9.67 4.95
N GLU A 68 22.24 10.23 5.75
CA GLU A 68 23.56 9.69 6.07
C GLU A 68 23.49 8.62 7.16
N ASP A 69 22.53 8.73 8.08
CA ASP A 69 22.33 7.73 9.14
C ASP A 69 21.93 6.39 8.53
N ALA A 70 22.79 5.38 8.71
CA ALA A 70 22.61 4.08 8.07
C ALA A 70 21.35 3.35 8.56
N GLN A 71 20.98 3.53 9.84
CA GLN A 71 19.79 2.90 10.41
C GLN A 71 18.51 3.53 9.86
N ALA A 72 18.46 4.87 9.80
CA ALA A 72 17.36 5.60 9.19
C ALA A 72 17.23 5.27 7.70
N SER A 73 18.35 5.23 6.98
CA SER A 73 18.40 4.87 5.56
C SER A 73 17.82 3.48 5.31
N ALA A 74 18.20 2.47 6.11
CA ALA A 74 17.67 1.11 6.00
C ALA A 74 16.16 1.04 6.28
N VAL A 75 15.66 1.76 7.29
CA VAL A 75 14.21 1.83 7.58
C VAL A 75 13.46 2.46 6.41
N VAL A 76 13.97 3.57 5.86
CA VAL A 76 13.33 4.28 4.74
C VAL A 76 13.35 3.45 3.45
N ASP A 77 14.39 2.64 3.22
CA ASP A 77 14.43 1.72 2.08
C ASP A 77 13.32 0.67 2.15
N VAL A 78 13.14 0.01 3.30
CA VAL A 78 12.04 -0.95 3.51
C VAL A 78 10.67 -0.26 3.41
N ALA A 79 10.53 0.96 3.95
CA ALA A 79 9.30 1.74 3.85
C ALA A 79 8.94 2.08 2.39
N ASN A 80 9.91 2.54 1.60
CA ASN A 80 9.74 2.86 0.19
C ASN A 80 9.43 1.61 -0.65
N ALA A 81 10.11 0.50 -0.39
CA ALA A 81 9.86 -0.76 -1.07
C ALA A 81 8.47 -1.35 -0.73
N THR A 82 8.02 -1.16 0.51
CA THR A 82 6.64 -1.48 0.94
C THR A 82 5.62 -0.62 0.21
N TYR A 83 5.86 0.69 0.14
CA TYR A 83 5.02 1.64 -0.61
C TYR A 83 4.93 1.29 -2.10
N GLN A 84 6.06 0.99 -2.76
CA GLN A 84 6.08 0.58 -4.17
C GLN A 84 5.27 -0.70 -4.40
N THR A 85 5.44 -1.70 -3.52
CA THR A 85 4.74 -2.98 -3.65
C THR A 85 3.24 -2.82 -3.43
N MET A 86 2.85 -2.00 -2.46
CA MET A 86 1.46 -1.59 -2.22
C MET A 86 0.84 -0.95 -3.47
N LEU A 87 1.51 0.03 -4.09
CA LEU A 87 1.00 0.67 -5.30
C LEU A 87 0.82 -0.33 -6.45
N ARG A 88 1.76 -1.27 -6.61
CA ARG A 88 1.65 -2.32 -7.63
C ARG A 88 0.49 -3.28 -7.37
N LEU A 89 0.22 -3.63 -6.11
CA LEU A 89 -0.94 -4.45 -5.75
C LEU A 89 -2.26 -3.72 -6.03
N LEU A 90 -2.34 -2.42 -5.73
CA LEU A 90 -3.50 -1.60 -6.07
C LEU A 90 -3.70 -1.52 -7.58
N ALA A 91 -2.65 -1.21 -8.34
CA ALA A 91 -2.73 -1.17 -9.80
C ALA A 91 -3.13 -2.54 -10.38
N TYR A 92 -2.52 -3.63 -9.88
CA TYR A 92 -2.85 -5.00 -10.25
C TYR A 92 -4.33 -5.32 -10.03
N SER A 93 -4.93 -4.85 -8.92
CA SER A 93 -6.34 -5.10 -8.63
C SER A 93 -7.28 -4.56 -9.71
N TYR A 94 -6.89 -3.53 -10.47
CA TYR A 94 -7.66 -3.00 -11.60
C TYR A 94 -7.53 -3.87 -12.86
N ALA A 95 -6.44 -4.63 -13.01
CA ALA A 95 -6.27 -5.62 -14.08
C ALA A 95 -7.00 -6.94 -13.81
N VAL A 96 -7.42 -7.19 -12.56
CA VAL A 96 -8.19 -8.38 -12.17
C VAL A 96 -9.70 -8.09 -12.25
N PRO A 97 -10.47 -8.84 -13.06
CA PRO A 97 -11.93 -8.71 -13.11
C PRO A 97 -12.58 -8.97 -11.75
N SER A 98 -13.68 -8.27 -11.48
CA SER A 98 -14.52 -8.53 -10.31
C SER A 98 -15.74 -9.36 -10.71
N PRO A 99 -16.26 -10.26 -9.85
CA PRO A 99 -15.72 -10.65 -8.54
C PRO A 99 -14.61 -11.72 -8.67
N ALA A 100 -13.50 -11.54 -7.96
CA ALA A 100 -12.43 -12.53 -7.89
C ALA A 100 -11.72 -12.50 -6.53
N ALA A 101 -11.50 -13.68 -5.94
CA ALA A 101 -10.73 -13.83 -4.70
C ALA A 101 -9.31 -13.22 -4.82
N GLU A 102 -8.72 -13.33 -6.01
CA GLU A 102 -7.44 -12.72 -6.35
C GLU A 102 -7.44 -11.19 -6.23
N LYS A 103 -8.53 -10.53 -6.66
CA LYS A 103 -8.68 -9.09 -6.54
C LYS A 103 -8.78 -8.69 -5.07
N ASN A 104 -9.59 -9.41 -4.29
CA ASN A 104 -9.75 -9.17 -2.86
C ASN A 104 -8.42 -9.33 -2.12
N LEU A 105 -7.66 -10.39 -2.42
CA LEU A 105 -6.34 -10.61 -1.83
C LEU A 105 -5.39 -9.45 -2.16
N ALA A 106 -5.34 -9.00 -3.42
CA ALA A 106 -4.48 -7.89 -3.82
C ALA A 106 -4.83 -6.58 -3.08
N VAL A 107 -6.12 -6.26 -2.96
CA VAL A 107 -6.59 -5.06 -2.25
C VAL A 107 -6.30 -5.16 -0.74
N ASP A 108 -6.58 -6.30 -0.13
CA ASP A 108 -6.36 -6.54 1.30
C ASP A 108 -4.88 -6.43 1.67
N LEU A 109 -4.00 -7.03 0.86
CA LEU A 109 -2.56 -6.92 1.03
C LEU A 109 -2.11 -5.47 0.91
N ALA A 110 -2.56 -4.74 -0.12
CA ALA A 110 -2.21 -3.34 -0.30
C ALA A 110 -2.64 -2.46 0.90
N ILE A 111 -3.90 -2.56 1.34
CA ILE A 111 -4.41 -1.81 2.49
C ILE A 111 -3.62 -2.16 3.76
N SER A 112 -3.26 -3.42 3.95
CA SER A 112 -2.49 -3.84 5.12
C SER A 112 -1.03 -3.36 5.05
N MET A 113 -0.44 -3.30 3.85
CA MET A 113 0.89 -2.71 3.64
C MET A 113 0.92 -1.21 3.96
N MET A 114 -0.18 -0.47 3.77
CA MET A 114 -0.28 0.93 4.25
C MET A 114 0.01 1.01 5.75
N LYS A 115 -0.53 0.08 6.56
CA LYS A 115 -0.35 0.05 8.01
C LYS A 115 1.09 -0.26 8.41
N ALA A 116 1.76 -1.21 7.72
CA ALA A 116 3.19 -1.49 7.94
C ALA A 116 4.03 -0.25 7.59
N MET A 117 3.72 0.38 6.45
CA MET A 117 4.43 1.56 5.96
C MET A 117 4.30 2.74 6.93
N THR A 118 3.14 2.98 7.54
CA THR A 118 2.96 4.00 8.58
C THR A 118 3.91 3.80 9.76
N LEU A 119 4.04 2.57 10.27
CA LEU A 119 4.92 2.26 11.40
C LEU A 119 6.40 2.51 11.07
N LEU A 120 6.83 2.11 9.86
CA LEU A 120 8.18 2.35 9.38
C LEU A 120 8.43 3.85 9.14
N ALA A 121 7.45 4.57 8.60
CA ALA A 121 7.54 6.00 8.33
C ALA A 121 7.65 6.81 9.63
N GLU A 122 6.85 6.46 10.62
CA GLU A 122 6.94 7.01 11.96
C GLU A 122 8.29 6.77 12.64
N SER A 123 8.84 5.57 12.45
CA SER A 123 10.18 5.21 12.92
C SER A 123 11.25 6.06 12.24
N ALA A 124 11.19 6.23 10.92
CA ALA A 124 12.09 7.09 10.15
C ALA A 124 11.99 8.57 10.55
N ALA A 125 10.78 9.08 10.78
CA ALA A 125 10.54 10.48 11.15
C ALA A 125 11.07 10.85 12.55
N ARG A 126 11.55 9.89 13.35
CA ARG A 126 12.15 10.10 14.68
C ARG A 126 13.65 9.81 14.74
N ARG A 127 14.25 9.42 13.61
CA ARG A 127 15.69 9.17 13.50
C ARG A 127 16.38 10.35 12.84
N PRO A 128 17.60 10.70 13.27
CA PRO A 128 18.35 11.77 12.65
C PRO A 128 18.58 11.47 11.17
N ALA A 129 18.53 12.49 10.32
CA ALA A 129 18.91 12.35 8.91
C ALA A 129 20.41 12.08 8.78
N GLY A 130 21.23 12.74 9.60
CA GLY A 130 22.68 12.65 9.53
C GLY A 130 23.40 13.86 10.12
N PRO A 131 24.73 13.78 10.30
CA PRO A 131 25.53 14.87 10.86
C PRO A 131 25.55 16.13 9.99
N SER A 132 25.33 16.04 8.66
CA SER A 132 25.25 17.23 7.81
C SER A 132 23.93 18.00 8.01
N ASN A 133 22.94 17.41 8.68
CA ASN A 133 21.63 18.02 8.96
C ASN A 133 21.19 17.73 10.42
N PRO A 134 21.86 18.30 11.43
CA PRO A 134 21.74 17.87 12.83
C PRO A 134 20.37 18.11 13.47
N ASN A 135 19.56 19.02 12.94
CA ASN A 135 18.20 19.34 13.43
C ASN A 135 17.10 18.75 12.53
N CYS A 136 17.44 17.77 11.70
CA CYS A 136 16.56 17.18 10.70
C CYS A 136 16.46 15.68 10.93
N ASN A 137 15.24 15.17 10.93
CA ASN A 137 14.97 13.74 10.95
C ASN A 137 14.86 13.21 9.52
N ALA A 138 15.06 11.91 9.32
CA ALA A 138 15.08 11.33 7.98
C ALA A 138 13.74 11.49 7.23
N GLY A 139 12.68 10.79 7.66
CA GLY A 139 11.41 10.74 6.92
C GLY A 139 11.47 9.89 5.65
N VAL A 140 10.29 9.44 5.19
CA VAL A 140 10.17 8.57 4.02
C VAL A 140 10.10 9.40 2.75
N SER A 141 10.84 9.00 1.71
CA SER A 141 10.88 9.74 0.44
C SER A 141 9.75 9.37 -0.53
N PHE A 142 9.00 8.30 -0.25
CA PHE A 142 7.97 7.71 -1.12
C PHE A 142 8.50 7.40 -2.53
N THR A 143 9.82 7.17 -2.65
CA THR A 143 10.45 6.97 -3.96
C THR A 143 10.02 5.63 -4.54
N ALA A 144 9.24 5.71 -5.62
CA ALA A 144 8.92 4.60 -6.51
C ALA A 144 10.07 4.40 -7.52
N LEU A 145 11.01 3.48 -7.23
CA LEU A 145 12.18 3.24 -8.10
C LEU A 145 11.84 2.65 -9.48
N ARG A 146 10.60 2.18 -9.68
CA ARG A 146 10.11 1.59 -10.93
C ARG A 146 8.67 2.01 -11.15
N ASP A 147 8.23 1.92 -12.40
CA ASP A 147 6.84 2.08 -12.77
C ASP A 147 5.92 1.19 -11.89
N SER A 148 4.77 1.76 -11.51
CA SER A 148 3.69 1.11 -10.77
C SER A 148 2.53 0.70 -11.68
N ALA A 149 2.72 0.75 -13.00
CA ALA A 149 1.77 0.22 -13.97
C ALA A 149 1.31 -1.20 -13.62
N PRO A 150 0.05 -1.53 -13.91
CA PRO A 150 -0.52 -2.82 -13.58
C PRO A 150 0.25 -3.95 -14.26
N LEU A 151 0.66 -4.94 -13.47
CA LEU A 151 1.19 -6.19 -14.00
C LEU A 151 0.05 -7.00 -14.66
N PRO A 152 0.32 -7.76 -15.73
CA PRO A 152 -0.69 -8.62 -16.33
C PRO A 152 -1.14 -9.71 -15.35
N ARG A 153 -2.42 -10.08 -15.39
CA ARG A 153 -2.97 -11.20 -14.58
C ARG A 153 -2.45 -12.53 -15.12
N ASN A 154 -1.44 -13.09 -14.46
CA ASN A 154 -0.86 -14.39 -14.78
C ASN A 154 -0.09 -14.96 -13.57
N ALA A 155 0.35 -16.22 -13.69
CA ALA A 155 1.12 -16.91 -12.66
C ALA A 155 2.44 -16.21 -12.27
N SER A 156 3.11 -15.54 -13.21
CA SER A 156 4.37 -14.83 -12.94
C SER A 156 4.16 -13.60 -12.06
N SER A 157 3.11 -12.82 -12.29
CA SER A 157 2.75 -11.65 -11.47
C SER A 157 2.37 -12.06 -10.05
N ARG A 158 1.61 -13.15 -9.91
CA ARG A 158 1.26 -13.76 -8.61
C ARG A 158 2.50 -14.16 -7.82
N ARG A 159 3.41 -14.90 -8.47
CA ARG A 159 4.69 -15.30 -7.89
C ARG A 159 5.53 -14.09 -7.48
N PHE A 160 5.61 -13.08 -8.35
CA PHE A 160 6.31 -11.83 -8.04
C PHE A 160 5.80 -11.18 -6.75
N PHE A 161 4.48 -11.07 -6.56
CA PHE A 161 3.94 -10.48 -5.34
C PHE A 161 4.24 -11.32 -4.10
N ALA A 162 4.09 -12.64 -4.17
CA ALA A 162 4.42 -13.53 -3.04
C ALA A 162 5.90 -13.40 -2.64
N GLU A 163 6.81 -13.49 -3.61
CA GLU A 163 8.25 -13.35 -3.38
C GLU A 163 8.63 -11.95 -2.87
N ARG A 164 7.97 -10.91 -3.38
CA ARG A 164 8.26 -9.52 -2.98
C ARG A 164 7.84 -9.25 -1.54
N VAL A 165 6.67 -9.74 -1.12
CA VAL A 165 6.20 -9.53 0.26
C VAL A 165 7.04 -10.34 1.25
N ASP A 166 7.42 -11.57 0.89
CA ASP A 166 8.38 -12.37 1.66
C ASP A 166 9.74 -11.67 1.82
N GLU A 167 10.28 -11.11 0.72
CA GLU A 167 11.51 -10.35 0.73
C GLU A 167 11.42 -9.15 1.69
N LEU A 168 10.33 -8.37 1.62
CA LEU A 168 10.10 -7.25 2.54
C LEU A 168 10.05 -7.68 4.00
N ALA A 169 9.39 -8.79 4.31
CA ALA A 169 9.33 -9.33 5.68
C ALA A 169 10.73 -9.72 6.18
N ARG A 170 11.55 -10.36 5.34
CA ARG A 170 12.93 -10.73 5.67
C ARG A 170 13.82 -9.51 5.89
N TYR A 171 13.73 -8.47 5.06
CA TYR A 171 14.51 -7.25 5.25
C TYR A 171 14.04 -6.44 6.47
N ALA A 172 12.73 -6.36 6.72
CA ALA A 172 12.20 -5.74 7.92
C ALA A 172 12.74 -6.41 9.20
N GLY A 173 12.85 -7.75 9.21
CA GLY A 173 13.42 -8.51 10.32
C GLY A 173 14.92 -8.28 10.58
N LYS A 174 15.65 -7.66 9.64
CA LYS A 174 17.06 -7.27 9.80
C LYS A 174 17.23 -5.87 10.39
N LEU A 175 16.17 -5.08 10.45
CA LEU A 175 16.19 -3.75 11.06
C LEU A 175 16.28 -3.86 12.59
N ASP A 176 16.54 -2.74 13.27
CA ASP A 176 16.57 -2.68 14.74
C ASP A 176 15.19 -3.00 15.35
N GLN A 177 15.06 -4.23 15.84
CA GLN A 177 13.81 -4.72 16.45
C GLN A 177 13.57 -4.17 17.86
N ALA A 178 14.51 -3.43 18.47
CA ALA A 178 14.28 -2.77 19.75
C ALA A 178 13.27 -1.60 19.62
N ASP A 179 13.11 -1.02 18.41
CA ASP A 179 12.02 -0.09 18.13
C ASP A 179 10.71 -0.87 17.95
N ALA A 180 9.79 -0.72 18.90
CA ALA A 180 8.48 -1.37 18.88
C ALA A 180 7.68 -1.12 17.58
N ARG A 181 7.90 0.01 16.87
CA ARG A 181 7.25 0.27 15.58
C ARG A 181 7.79 -0.64 14.50
N ILE A 182 9.11 -0.82 14.46
CA ILE A 182 9.79 -1.72 13.52
C ILE A 182 9.39 -3.16 13.82
N ALA A 183 9.38 -3.58 15.09
CA ALA A 183 8.96 -4.92 15.47
C ALA A 183 7.51 -5.21 15.03
N ARG A 184 6.58 -4.26 15.26
CA ARG A 184 5.19 -4.38 14.81
C ARG A 184 5.05 -4.39 13.29
N ALA A 185 5.80 -3.55 12.57
CA ALA A 185 5.79 -3.53 11.12
C ALA A 185 6.32 -4.86 10.54
N THR A 186 7.39 -5.39 11.13
CA THR A 186 7.97 -6.69 10.78
C THR A 186 6.96 -7.82 10.97
N ALA A 187 6.30 -7.89 12.13
CA ALA A 187 5.27 -8.88 12.38
C ALA A 187 4.10 -8.78 11.38
N LEU A 188 3.68 -7.55 11.03
CA LEU A 188 2.64 -7.36 10.02
C LEU A 188 3.12 -7.84 8.65
N LEU A 189 4.31 -7.48 8.21
CA LEU A 189 4.87 -7.92 6.93
C LEU A 189 5.03 -9.44 6.86
N GLN A 190 5.39 -10.11 7.96
CA GLN A 190 5.43 -11.57 8.05
C GLN A 190 4.03 -12.19 7.88
N GLN A 191 3.01 -11.65 8.55
CA GLN A 191 1.62 -12.09 8.35
C GLN A 191 1.16 -11.90 6.90
N LEU A 192 1.55 -10.78 6.28
CA LEU A 192 1.25 -10.49 4.89
C LEU A 192 1.99 -11.43 3.93
N ALA A 193 3.23 -11.81 4.23
CA ALA A 193 4.00 -12.78 3.44
C ALA A 193 3.31 -14.16 3.45
N THR A 194 2.88 -14.63 4.63
CA THR A 194 2.08 -15.87 4.74
C THR A 194 0.83 -15.80 3.90
N ARG A 195 0.10 -14.68 3.96
CA ARG A 195 -1.15 -14.50 3.20
C ARG A 195 -0.92 -14.32 1.70
N ALA A 196 0.20 -13.72 1.29
CA ALA A 196 0.57 -13.55 -0.11
C ALA A 196 0.92 -14.89 -0.79
N ALA A 197 1.29 -15.93 -0.03
CA ALA A 197 1.51 -17.27 -0.57
C ALA A 197 0.26 -17.85 -1.25
N ASP A 198 -0.94 -17.42 -0.85
CA ASP A 198 -2.21 -17.83 -1.46
C ASP A 198 -2.28 -17.51 -2.96
N PHE A 199 -1.55 -16.49 -3.42
CA PHE A 199 -1.44 -16.19 -4.86
C PHE A 199 -0.92 -17.38 -5.66
N THR A 200 -0.04 -18.21 -5.09
CA THR A 200 0.56 -19.35 -5.81
C THR A 200 -0.44 -20.46 -6.12
N GLY A 201 -1.54 -20.55 -5.37
CA GLY A 201 -2.63 -21.50 -5.61
C GLY A 201 -3.69 -21.00 -6.60
N MET A 202 -3.60 -19.75 -7.07
CA MET A 202 -4.61 -19.15 -7.95
C MET A 202 -4.31 -19.40 -9.43
N SER A 203 -5.36 -19.73 -10.19
CA SER A 203 -5.28 -19.98 -11.63
C SER A 203 -5.93 -18.87 -12.46
N ASP A 204 -5.49 -18.75 -13.72
CA ASP A 204 -6.04 -17.78 -14.68
C ASP A 204 -7.42 -18.19 -15.20
N THR A 205 -7.80 -19.46 -15.02
CA THR A 205 -9.08 -20.01 -15.42
C THR A 205 -10.22 -19.34 -14.67
N ALA A 206 -10.89 -18.40 -15.33
CA ALA A 206 -12.28 -18.10 -15.02
C ALA A 206 -13.04 -19.43 -15.13
N ARG A 207 -13.59 -19.94 -14.02
CA ARG A 207 -14.27 -21.24 -13.91
C ARG A 207 -14.72 -21.78 -15.27
N THR A 208 -13.94 -22.71 -15.81
CA THR A 208 -14.30 -23.55 -16.96
C THR A 208 -15.39 -24.56 -16.56
N GLN A 209 -16.37 -24.14 -15.76
CA GLN A 209 -17.55 -24.94 -15.44
C GLN A 209 -18.65 -24.74 -16.48
N ILE A 210 -18.63 -23.65 -17.26
CA ILE A 210 -19.67 -23.38 -18.27
C ILE A 210 -19.44 -24.20 -19.55
N ILE A 211 -18.19 -24.33 -20.02
CA ILE A 211 -17.91 -25.10 -21.26
C ILE A 211 -18.06 -26.60 -21.04
N GLY A 212 -17.64 -27.12 -19.88
CA GLY A 212 -17.87 -28.52 -19.51
C GLY A 212 -19.36 -28.85 -19.42
N SER A 213 -20.15 -28.01 -18.74
CA SER A 213 -21.60 -28.14 -18.63
C SER A 213 -22.31 -28.05 -19.98
N LEU A 214 -21.90 -27.14 -20.88
CA LEU A 214 -22.50 -27.02 -22.22
C LEU A 214 -22.17 -28.23 -23.11
N CYS A 215 -20.94 -28.73 -23.08
CA CYS A 215 -20.54 -29.92 -23.84
C CYS A 215 -21.25 -31.19 -23.36
N GLU A 216 -21.51 -31.30 -22.05
CA GLU A 216 -22.26 -32.43 -21.46
C GLU A 216 -23.76 -32.35 -21.77
N GLN A 217 -24.37 -31.15 -21.70
CA GLN A 217 -25.75 -30.91 -22.12
C GLN A 217 -25.96 -31.13 -23.63
N LEU A 218 -25.03 -30.71 -24.47
CA LEU A 218 -25.07 -30.96 -25.93
C LEU A 218 -24.88 -32.43 -26.28
N ARG A 219 -24.13 -33.21 -25.47
CA ARG A 219 -24.02 -34.67 -25.62
C ARG A 219 -25.33 -35.37 -25.25
N LEU A 220 -26.00 -34.95 -24.18
CA LEU A 220 -27.28 -35.52 -23.76
C LEU A 220 -28.40 -35.24 -24.77
N LEU A 221 -28.43 -34.04 -25.37
CA LEU A 221 -29.41 -33.68 -26.42
C LEU A 221 -29.23 -34.49 -27.72
N ARG A 222 -28.02 -35.00 -28.01
CA ARG A 222 -27.74 -35.85 -29.18
C ARG A 222 -27.97 -37.34 -28.93
N ALA A 223 -28.26 -37.75 -27.70
CA ALA A 223 -28.47 -39.16 -27.34
C ALA A 223 -29.95 -39.59 -27.35
N VAL A 224 -30.89 -38.70 -27.72
CA VAL A 224 -32.30 -39.06 -27.85
C VAL A 224 -32.49 -39.88 -29.14
N PRO A 225 -32.91 -41.16 -29.07
CA PRO A 225 -33.16 -41.95 -30.27
C PRO A 225 -34.36 -41.38 -31.01
N ALA A 226 -34.22 -41.20 -32.33
CA ALA A 226 -35.35 -40.83 -33.18
C ALA A 226 -36.46 -41.89 -33.04
N LEU A 227 -37.60 -41.47 -32.47
CA LEU A 227 -38.84 -42.24 -32.48
C LEU A 227 -39.21 -42.48 -33.94
N ARG A 228 -39.03 -43.72 -34.39
CA ARG A 228 -39.52 -44.19 -35.67
C ARG A 228 -41.04 -44.34 -35.56
N TYR A 229 -41.76 -43.44 -36.23
CA TYR A 229 -43.12 -43.69 -36.70
C TYR A 229 -43.07 -44.30 -38.09
#